data_AF-A0A2H0WCX0-F1
#
_entry.id   AF-A0A2H0WCX0-F1
#
_cell.length_a   1.000
_cell.length_b   1.000
_cell.length_c   1.000
_cell.angle_alpha   90.00
_cell.angle_beta   90.00
_cell.angle_gamma   90.00
#
_symmetry.space_group_name_H-M   'P 1'
#
loop_
_entity.id
_entity.type
_entity.pdbx_description
1 polymer ?
#
loop_
_entity_poly.entity_id
_entity_poly.type
_entity_poly.pdbx_seq_one_letter_code
_entity_poly.pdbx_strand_id
1 'polypeptide(L)'
;METDIYLLAHLFSVRRHFQLEKFLHARSFIRQGNSLRSKEFALQFPDIIAVLRKWNQQEILRIESMFQRTLEQGGELVYPGHPQYPLAFLKMGDPPFLLYIRGTPVWLHRAGLAVVGSREPSQQSVDWLELYLADFLRMNSQAMIVSGGARGIDQQAHRISLRAGAPTVVFLPSGYHQLYPPGLKDLVPYVLSGGGAVISEYEDQTEMRKHFFNQRNRLISALGVASLIVEAGRKSGTLLTARQSLEQGKPVWVVPGHPSDRGMQGSLDLLIDGATPLRDAEDLHILFASEKGSAYQVDLGDALSLGG
;
A
#
# COMPACT_ATOMS: atom_id res chain seq x y z
N MET A 1 7.07 -7.33 -20.47
CA MET A 1 6.42 -8.07 -21.57
C MET A 1 4.91 -8.23 -21.34
N GLU A 2 4.41 -7.88 -20.18
CA GLU A 2 3.02 -8.19 -19.89
C GLU A 2 2.57 -7.22 -18.77
N THR A 3 2.88 -5.96 -19.04
CA THR A 3 3.00 -4.79 -18.16
C THR A 3 2.98 -3.53 -19.01
N ASP A 4 3.47 -3.67 -20.24
CA ASP A 4 3.74 -2.61 -21.19
C ASP A 4 2.45 -2.01 -21.77
N ILE A 5 1.36 -2.76 -21.95
CA ILE A 5 0.17 -2.24 -22.65
C ILE A 5 -0.77 -1.37 -21.78
N TYR A 6 -0.68 -1.41 -20.43
CA TYR A 6 -1.56 -0.62 -19.52
C TYR A 6 -0.91 0.65 -19.06
N LEU A 7 0.43 0.71 -19.01
CA LEU A 7 1.09 2.00 -19.05
C LEU A 7 0.67 2.75 -20.33
N LEU A 8 0.62 2.05 -21.46
CA LEU A 8 0.39 2.64 -22.77
C LEU A 8 -1.07 3.06 -23.01
N ALA A 9 -2.08 2.27 -22.64
CA ALA A 9 -3.50 2.62 -22.83
C ALA A 9 -4.09 3.52 -21.72
N HIS A 10 -3.52 3.52 -20.51
CA HIS A 10 -4.05 4.28 -19.36
C HIS A 10 -3.47 5.70 -19.22
N LEU A 11 -2.32 5.97 -19.86
CA LEU A 11 -1.86 7.33 -20.18
C LEU A 11 -2.73 8.01 -21.27
N PHE A 12 -3.58 7.29 -22.02
CA PHE A 12 -4.00 7.74 -23.36
C PHE A 12 -5.50 7.83 -23.69
N SER A 13 -6.43 7.68 -22.74
CA SER A 13 -7.85 7.97 -23.08
C SER A 13 -8.64 8.84 -22.11
N VAL A 14 -8.96 8.50 -20.85
CA VAL A 14 -9.98 9.29 -20.10
C VAL A 14 -9.84 9.15 -18.58
N ARG A 15 -10.42 10.11 -17.83
CA ARG A 15 -11.07 9.86 -16.54
C ARG A 15 -11.62 8.42 -16.50
N ARG A 16 -11.07 7.62 -15.59
CA ARG A 16 -11.60 6.38 -15.00
C ARG A 16 -12.77 5.72 -15.75
N HIS A 17 -12.50 4.64 -16.45
CA HIS A 17 -13.04 3.30 -16.15
C HIS A 17 -12.45 2.30 -17.14
N PHE A 18 -11.79 1.29 -16.57
CA PHE A 18 -11.68 -0.09 -17.04
C PHE A 18 -11.79 -0.35 -18.56
N GLN A 19 -10.65 -0.66 -19.18
CA GLN A 19 -10.61 -1.52 -20.37
C GLN A 19 -9.75 -2.76 -20.11
N LEU A 20 -9.80 -3.33 -18.88
CA LEU A 20 -8.89 -4.33 -18.28
C LEU A 20 -8.52 -5.55 -19.16
N GLU A 21 -9.46 -5.99 -19.99
CA GLU A 21 -9.36 -7.17 -20.84
C GLU A 21 -8.36 -7.00 -22.01
N LYS A 22 -8.35 -5.82 -22.65
CA LYS A 22 -7.49 -5.56 -23.84
C LYS A 22 -6.01 -5.56 -23.52
N PHE A 23 -5.64 -5.16 -22.31
CA PHE A 23 -4.28 -5.27 -21.85
C PHE A 23 -3.90 -6.70 -21.51
N LEU A 24 -4.73 -7.45 -20.78
CA LEU A 24 -4.41 -8.82 -20.35
C LEU A 24 -4.07 -9.73 -21.55
N HIS A 25 -4.63 -9.49 -22.73
CA HIS A 25 -4.23 -10.20 -23.95
C HIS A 25 -2.92 -9.72 -24.57
N ALA A 26 -2.73 -8.41 -24.63
CA ALA A 26 -1.51 -7.82 -25.16
C ALA A 26 -0.29 -8.16 -24.29
N ARG A 27 -0.56 -8.28 -22.99
CA ARG A 27 0.30 -8.73 -21.92
C ARG A 27 0.81 -10.12 -22.41
N SER A 28 -0.09 -11.04 -22.77
CA SER A 28 0.28 -12.45 -23.00
C SER A 28 1.17 -12.59 -24.22
N PHE A 29 0.90 -11.71 -25.17
CA PHE A 29 1.61 -11.58 -26.42
C PHE A 29 3.09 -11.29 -26.22
N ILE A 30 3.44 -10.23 -25.48
CA ILE A 30 4.86 -9.97 -25.27
C ILE A 30 5.43 -11.06 -24.35
N ARG A 31 4.73 -11.60 -23.34
CA ARG A 31 5.33 -12.60 -22.41
C ARG A 31 5.90 -13.84 -23.12
N GLN A 32 5.41 -14.11 -24.32
CA GLN A 32 5.86 -15.16 -25.24
C GLN A 32 7.07 -14.75 -26.11
N GLY A 33 7.68 -13.59 -25.89
CA GLY A 33 8.83 -13.06 -26.64
C GLY A 33 8.46 -12.21 -27.86
N ASN A 34 7.16 -11.99 -28.12
CA ASN A 34 6.73 -11.32 -29.34
C ASN A 34 6.81 -9.80 -29.23
N SER A 35 7.17 -9.12 -30.32
CA SER A 35 7.28 -7.66 -30.33
C SER A 35 5.92 -6.97 -30.43
N LEU A 36 5.73 -5.89 -29.67
CA LEU A 36 4.65 -4.91 -29.84
C LEU A 36 4.65 -4.24 -31.23
N ARG A 37 5.76 -4.35 -31.96
CA ARG A 37 5.92 -3.83 -33.32
C ARG A 37 5.55 -4.85 -34.40
N SER A 38 5.20 -6.08 -34.01
CA SER A 38 4.82 -7.13 -34.95
C SER A 38 3.52 -6.76 -35.67
N LYS A 39 3.39 -7.23 -36.91
CA LYS A 39 2.14 -7.10 -37.67
C LYS A 39 1.02 -7.89 -37.01
N GLU A 40 1.32 -9.04 -36.39
CA GLU A 40 0.35 -9.82 -35.62
C GLU A 40 -0.25 -9.00 -34.47
N PHE A 41 0.57 -8.31 -33.68
CA PHE A 41 0.09 -7.46 -32.58
C PHE A 41 -0.81 -6.34 -33.09
N ALA A 42 -0.42 -5.70 -34.20
CA ALA A 42 -1.17 -4.59 -34.76
C ALA A 42 -2.55 -5.00 -35.34
N LEU A 43 -2.66 -6.23 -35.82
CA LEU A 43 -3.92 -6.80 -36.29
C LEU A 43 -4.85 -7.19 -35.12
N GLN A 44 -4.28 -7.67 -34.01
CA GLN A 44 -5.05 -8.08 -32.84
C GLN A 44 -5.50 -6.90 -31.95
N PHE A 45 -4.72 -5.80 -31.88
CA PHE A 45 -4.96 -4.70 -30.95
C PHE A 45 -4.86 -3.30 -31.61
N PRO A 46 -5.74 -2.98 -32.58
CA PRO A 46 -5.66 -1.74 -33.35
C PRO A 46 -5.83 -0.47 -32.50
N ASP A 47 -6.66 -0.50 -31.45
CA ASP A 47 -6.90 0.63 -30.54
C ASP A 47 -5.65 1.00 -29.73
N ILE A 48 -4.84 -0.01 -29.36
CA ILE A 48 -3.58 0.18 -28.62
C ILE A 48 -2.53 0.76 -29.57
N ILE A 49 -2.43 0.25 -30.80
CA ILE A 49 -1.52 0.82 -31.81
C ILE A 49 -1.83 2.30 -32.11
N ALA A 50 -3.10 2.69 -32.17
CA ALA A 50 -3.48 4.09 -32.38
C ALA A 50 -2.96 5.03 -31.28
N VAL A 51 -2.82 4.50 -30.06
CA VAL A 51 -2.21 5.16 -28.91
C VAL A 51 -0.68 5.14 -29.00
N LEU A 52 -0.06 3.97 -29.28
CA LEU A 52 1.40 3.82 -29.40
C LEU A 52 2.00 4.68 -30.51
N ARG A 53 1.26 4.90 -31.59
CA ARG A 53 1.64 5.78 -32.69
C ARG A 53 1.85 7.24 -32.26
N LYS A 54 1.32 7.65 -31.10
CA LYS A 54 1.51 9.00 -30.54
C LYS A 54 2.79 9.14 -29.72
N TRP A 55 3.50 8.04 -29.47
CA TRP A 55 4.71 8.01 -28.64
C TRP A 55 5.96 7.96 -29.52
N ASN A 56 7.05 8.54 -29.05
CA ASN A 56 8.32 8.39 -29.74
C ASN A 56 9.02 7.07 -29.36
N GLN A 57 9.95 6.63 -30.21
CA GLN A 57 10.66 5.35 -30.06
C GLN A 57 11.50 5.26 -28.77
N GLN A 58 11.93 6.40 -28.23
CA GLN A 58 12.80 6.50 -27.07
C GLN A 58 12.03 6.27 -25.76
N GLU A 59 10.77 6.69 -25.70
CA GLU A 59 9.86 6.45 -24.58
C GLU A 59 9.59 4.95 -24.41
N ILE A 60 9.35 4.23 -25.51
CA ILE A 60 9.12 2.78 -25.50
C ILE A 60 10.34 2.04 -24.92
N LEU A 61 11.54 2.34 -25.40
CA LEU A 61 12.79 1.72 -24.94
C LEU A 61 13.07 1.99 -23.45
N ARG A 62 12.75 3.19 -22.98
CA ARG A 62 12.91 3.57 -21.56
C ARG A 62 12.06 2.67 -20.65
N ILE A 63 10.82 2.40 -21.05
CA ILE A 63 9.87 1.59 -20.27
C ILE A 63 10.24 0.12 -20.26
N GLU A 64 10.61 -0.43 -21.42
CA GLU A 64 11.13 -1.80 -21.51
C GLU A 64 12.34 -1.99 -20.57
N SER A 65 13.27 -1.04 -20.60
CA SER A 65 14.44 -1.04 -19.71
C SER A 65 14.09 -0.90 -18.23
N MET A 66 13.02 -0.18 -17.89
CA MET A 66 12.53 -0.05 -16.51
C MET A 66 11.91 -1.36 -16.02
N PHE A 67 11.08 -2.01 -16.85
CA PHE A 67 10.45 -3.28 -16.54
C PHE A 67 11.50 -4.36 -16.30
N GLN A 68 12.45 -4.46 -17.23
CA GLN A 68 13.53 -5.44 -17.17
C GLN A 68 14.36 -5.28 -15.90
N ARG A 69 14.75 -4.03 -15.57
CA ARG A 69 15.46 -3.74 -14.31
C ARG A 69 14.66 -4.12 -13.07
N THR A 70 13.35 -3.87 -13.06
CA THR A 70 12.50 -4.21 -11.91
C THR A 70 12.47 -5.72 -11.69
N LEU A 71 12.29 -6.50 -12.76
CA LEU A 71 12.32 -7.96 -12.69
C LEU A 71 13.70 -8.52 -12.29
N GLU A 72 14.77 -8.01 -12.90
CA GLU A 72 16.16 -8.42 -12.60
C GLU A 72 16.52 -8.19 -11.13
N GLN A 73 15.88 -7.22 -10.49
CA GLN A 73 16.09 -6.88 -9.09
C GLN A 73 15.11 -7.58 -8.13
N GLY A 74 14.38 -8.58 -8.62
CA GLY A 74 13.42 -9.37 -7.83
C GLY A 74 12.15 -8.61 -7.44
N GLY A 75 11.84 -7.52 -8.15
CA GLY A 75 10.58 -6.79 -8.01
C GLY A 75 9.54 -7.23 -9.03
N GLU A 76 8.28 -6.97 -8.71
CA GLU A 76 7.12 -7.22 -9.54
C GLU A 76 6.37 -5.92 -9.80
N LEU A 77 5.78 -5.81 -10.98
CA LEU A 77 4.97 -4.68 -11.38
C LEU A 77 3.51 -5.11 -11.43
N VAL A 78 2.73 -4.52 -10.54
CA VAL A 78 1.36 -4.92 -10.24
C VAL A 78 0.42 -3.75 -10.55
N TYR A 79 -0.72 -4.03 -11.15
CA TYR A 79 -1.68 -3.02 -11.65
C TYR A 79 -3.11 -3.58 -11.47
N PRO A 80 -4.17 -2.77 -11.56
CA PRO A 80 -5.54 -3.25 -11.44
C PRO A 80 -5.81 -4.46 -12.35
N GLY A 81 -6.28 -5.57 -11.79
CA GLY A 81 -6.48 -6.83 -12.53
C GLY A 81 -5.32 -7.82 -12.50
N HIS A 82 -4.16 -7.41 -11.99
CA HIS A 82 -3.10 -8.37 -11.67
C HIS A 82 -3.54 -9.25 -10.48
N PRO A 83 -3.27 -10.58 -10.46
CA PRO A 83 -3.68 -11.46 -9.35
C PRO A 83 -3.15 -11.06 -7.98
N GLN A 84 -2.05 -10.30 -7.95
CA GLN A 84 -1.44 -9.78 -6.73
C GLN A 84 -1.87 -8.34 -6.40
N TYR A 85 -2.72 -7.71 -7.21
CA TYR A 85 -3.15 -6.34 -6.94
C TYR A 85 -4.05 -6.30 -5.69
N PRO A 86 -3.80 -5.40 -4.72
CA PRO A 86 -4.66 -5.30 -3.55
C PRO A 86 -6.09 -4.89 -3.94
N LEU A 87 -7.06 -5.79 -3.76
CA LEU A 87 -8.46 -5.53 -4.11
C LEU A 87 -9.04 -4.32 -3.34
N ALA A 88 -8.59 -4.11 -2.11
CA ALA A 88 -8.99 -2.96 -1.30
C ALA A 88 -8.71 -1.61 -1.99
N PHE A 89 -7.74 -1.55 -2.90
CA PHE A 89 -7.43 -0.34 -3.64
C PHE A 89 -8.47 0.00 -4.71
N LEU A 90 -9.19 -0.98 -5.25
CA LEU A 90 -10.25 -0.74 -6.23
C LEU A 90 -11.43 0.06 -5.65
N LYS A 91 -11.59 0.03 -4.32
CA LYS A 91 -12.61 0.79 -3.59
C LYS A 91 -12.20 2.26 -3.33
N MET A 92 -10.95 2.62 -3.64
CA MET A 92 -10.45 3.98 -3.42
C MET A 92 -11.00 4.96 -4.46
N GLY A 93 -11.18 6.21 -4.04
CA GLY A 93 -11.44 7.31 -4.96
C GLY A 93 -10.25 7.65 -5.88
N ASP A 94 -9.05 7.13 -5.63
CA ASP A 94 -7.86 7.31 -6.47
C ASP A 94 -6.97 6.06 -6.35
N PRO A 95 -7.33 4.96 -7.05
CA PRO A 95 -6.57 3.71 -6.99
C PRO A 95 -5.19 3.87 -7.67
N PRO A 96 -4.11 3.29 -7.10
CA PRO A 96 -2.82 3.25 -7.78
C PRO A 96 -2.92 2.45 -9.07
N PHE A 97 -2.48 3.04 -10.18
CA PHE A 97 -2.49 2.37 -11.48
C PHE A 97 -1.36 1.37 -11.65
N LEU A 98 -0.24 1.61 -10.98
CA LEU A 98 0.93 0.77 -11.03
C LEU A 98 1.59 0.76 -9.65
N LEU A 99 2.01 -0.43 -9.23
CA LEU A 99 2.70 -0.69 -7.99
C LEU A 99 3.98 -1.47 -8.30
N TYR A 100 5.10 -0.95 -7.83
CA TYR A 100 6.37 -1.64 -7.76
C TYR A 100 6.38 -2.39 -6.43
N ILE A 101 6.36 -3.71 -6.48
CA ILE A 101 6.28 -4.58 -5.31
C ILE A 101 7.58 -5.36 -5.21
N ARG A 102 8.18 -5.42 -4.02
CA ARG A 102 9.22 -6.39 -3.71
C ARG A 102 8.80 -7.18 -2.47
N GLY A 103 8.92 -8.50 -2.52
CA GLY A 103 8.51 -9.39 -1.43
C GLY A 103 7.21 -10.12 -1.71
N THR A 104 6.54 -10.55 -0.65
CA THR A 104 5.37 -11.45 -0.74
C THR A 104 4.06 -10.66 -0.74
N PRO A 105 3.10 -10.95 -1.64
CA PRO A 105 1.80 -10.29 -1.69
C PRO A 105 0.86 -10.76 -0.56
N VAL A 106 1.26 -10.49 0.68
CA VAL A 106 0.66 -11.06 1.88
C VAL A 106 -0.79 -10.60 2.13
N TRP A 107 -1.19 -9.47 1.56
CA TRP A 107 -2.56 -8.95 1.61
C TRP A 107 -3.60 -9.84 0.93
N LEU A 108 -3.18 -10.78 0.08
CA LEU A 108 -4.11 -11.74 -0.54
C LEU A 108 -4.75 -12.70 0.47
N HIS A 109 -4.13 -12.88 1.64
CA HIS A 109 -4.54 -13.87 2.62
C HIS A 109 -4.59 -13.34 4.06
N ARG A 110 -4.26 -12.06 4.26
CA ARG A 110 -4.14 -11.43 5.57
C ARG A 110 -4.82 -10.08 5.61
N ALA A 111 -5.47 -9.80 6.73
CA ALA A 111 -6.03 -8.47 6.99
C ALA A 111 -4.94 -7.54 7.52
N GLY A 112 -4.88 -6.33 6.98
CA GLY A 112 -3.90 -5.33 7.41
C GLY A 112 -4.41 -4.49 8.56
N LEU A 113 -3.55 -4.16 9.52
CA LEU A 113 -3.74 -3.04 10.42
C LEU A 113 -2.80 -1.91 9.99
N ALA A 114 -3.36 -0.77 9.58
CA ALA A 114 -2.55 0.40 9.29
C ALA A 114 -2.09 1.03 10.62
N VAL A 115 -0.78 1.12 10.86
CA VAL A 115 -0.24 1.71 12.09
C VAL A 115 0.58 2.93 11.73
N VAL A 116 0.18 4.11 12.20
CA VAL A 116 0.85 5.38 11.89
C VAL A 116 0.93 6.27 13.13
N GLY A 117 1.90 7.17 13.15
CA GLY A 117 2.05 8.08 14.28
C GLY A 117 3.20 9.06 14.13
N SER A 118 3.60 9.63 15.27
CA SER A 118 4.65 10.64 15.37
C SER A 118 5.99 10.10 14.84
N ARG A 119 6.76 10.99 14.21
CA ARG A 119 8.14 10.70 13.81
C ARG A 119 9.12 10.77 14.97
N GLU A 120 8.72 11.42 16.05
CA GLU A 120 9.44 11.60 17.30
C GLU A 120 8.46 11.26 18.43
N PRO A 121 8.08 9.97 18.58
CA PRO A 121 7.11 9.58 19.58
C PRO A 121 7.67 9.72 21.00
N SER A 122 6.78 9.96 21.95
CA SER A 122 7.10 9.83 23.37
C SER A 122 7.48 8.39 23.73
N GLN A 123 8.22 8.23 24.83
CA GLN A 123 8.54 6.89 25.35
C GLN A 123 7.28 6.11 25.71
N GLN A 124 6.25 6.78 26.24
CA GLN A 124 4.97 6.15 26.58
C GLN A 124 4.30 5.51 25.35
N SER A 125 4.30 6.20 24.21
CA SER A 125 3.76 5.66 22.95
C SER A 125 4.56 4.48 22.41
N VAL A 126 5.89 4.51 22.58
CA VAL A 126 6.76 3.38 22.22
C VAL A 126 6.48 2.17 23.13
N ASP A 127 6.37 2.39 24.44
CA ASP A 127 6.08 1.35 25.42
C ASP A 127 4.69 0.73 25.20
N TRP A 128 3.69 1.55 24.89
CA TRP A 128 2.34 1.08 24.54
C TRP A 128 2.38 0.16 23.32
N LEU A 129 3.10 0.56 22.27
CA LEU A 129 3.29 -0.27 21.08
C LEU A 129 3.99 -1.59 21.42
N GLU A 130 5.10 -1.53 22.14
CA GLU A 130 5.89 -2.71 22.52
C GLU A 130 5.06 -3.74 23.29
N LEU A 131 4.21 -3.26 24.19
CA LEU A 131 3.35 -4.14 24.99
C LEU A 131 2.16 -4.64 24.16
N TYR A 132 1.32 -3.72 23.67
CA TYR A 132 -0.01 -4.09 23.19
C TYR A 132 -0.05 -4.46 21.71
N LEU A 133 0.78 -3.85 20.85
CA LEU A 133 0.84 -4.28 19.44
C LEU A 133 1.46 -5.68 19.34
N ALA A 134 2.48 -5.99 20.16
CA ALA A 134 3.09 -7.31 20.18
C ALA A 134 2.10 -8.39 20.62
N ASP A 135 1.37 -8.15 21.71
CA ASP A 135 0.35 -9.08 22.21
C ASP A 135 -0.79 -9.27 21.22
N PHE A 136 -1.27 -8.18 20.60
CA PHE A 136 -2.25 -8.23 19.52
C PHE A 136 -1.80 -9.15 18.39
N LEU A 137 -0.56 -9.02 17.91
CA LEU A 137 -0.05 -9.83 16.80
C LEU A 137 0.08 -11.31 17.16
N ARG A 138 0.41 -11.64 18.42
CA ARG A 138 0.42 -13.03 18.90
C ARG A 138 -0.98 -13.63 18.92
N MET A 139 -2.00 -12.86 19.28
CA MET A 139 -3.40 -13.29 19.27
C MET A 139 -3.98 -13.41 17.85
N ASN A 140 -3.44 -12.66 16.88
CA ASN A 140 -4.00 -12.53 15.53
C ASN A 140 -3.03 -13.04 14.46
N SER A 141 -2.86 -14.36 14.38
CA SER A 141 -1.92 -15.03 13.47
C SER A 141 -2.14 -14.77 11.97
N GLN A 142 -3.27 -14.19 11.58
CA GLN A 142 -3.62 -13.78 10.20
C GLN A 142 -3.61 -12.26 9.99
N ALA A 143 -3.16 -11.48 10.98
CA ALA A 143 -2.93 -10.06 10.80
C ALA A 143 -1.59 -9.80 10.09
N MET A 144 -1.51 -8.63 9.45
CA MET A 144 -0.26 -8.03 8.97
C MET A 144 -0.23 -6.56 9.37
N ILE A 145 0.96 -6.00 9.59
CA ILE A 145 1.10 -4.56 9.81
C ILE A 145 1.34 -3.84 8.49
N VAL A 146 0.61 -2.75 8.26
CA VAL A 146 0.80 -1.86 7.11
C VAL A 146 1.26 -0.51 7.61
N SER A 147 2.39 -0.01 7.11
CA SER A 147 2.84 1.33 7.47
C SER A 147 3.79 1.91 6.42
N GLY A 148 4.29 3.11 6.69
CA GLY A 148 5.07 3.89 5.76
C GLY A 148 6.58 3.86 5.96
N GLY A 149 7.09 3.14 6.96
CA GLY A 149 8.51 3.12 7.28
C GLY A 149 9.12 4.48 7.67
N ALA A 150 8.32 5.49 7.99
CA ALA A 150 8.84 6.76 8.54
C ALA A 150 9.58 6.51 9.87
N ARG A 151 10.43 7.45 10.28
CA ARG A 151 11.03 7.39 11.64
C ARG A 151 9.90 7.37 12.69
N GLY A 152 10.19 6.86 13.89
CA GLY A 152 9.24 6.80 14.99
C GLY A 152 8.27 5.64 14.87
N ILE A 153 6.97 5.92 15.02
CA ILE A 153 5.90 4.91 15.15
C ILE A 153 5.88 3.90 14.00
N ASP A 154 6.00 4.35 12.74
CA ASP A 154 5.96 3.46 11.58
C ASP A 154 7.06 2.38 11.65
N GLN A 155 8.32 2.77 11.83
CA GLN A 155 9.44 1.83 11.95
C GLN A 155 9.32 0.94 13.19
N GLN A 156 8.81 1.48 14.30
CA GLN A 156 8.62 0.71 15.52
C GLN A 156 7.55 -0.38 15.32
N ALA A 157 6.44 -0.06 14.67
CA ALA A 157 5.39 -1.01 14.34
C ALA A 157 5.92 -2.15 13.44
N HIS A 158 6.73 -1.83 12.42
CA HIS A 158 7.38 -2.85 11.58
C HIS A 158 8.32 -3.75 12.39
N ARG A 159 9.15 -3.18 13.27
CA ARG A 159 10.09 -3.95 14.12
C ARG A 159 9.37 -4.88 15.09
N ILE A 160 8.28 -4.41 15.70
CA ILE A 160 7.41 -5.24 16.56
C ILE A 160 6.79 -6.37 15.75
N SER A 161 6.26 -6.07 14.56
CA SER A 161 5.70 -7.07 13.65
C SER A 161 6.67 -8.20 13.35
N LEU A 162 7.90 -7.83 12.97
CA LEU A 162 8.96 -8.79 12.64
C LEU A 162 9.37 -9.66 13.84
N ARG A 163 9.52 -9.07 15.04
CA ARG A 163 9.81 -9.85 16.26
C ARG A 163 8.67 -10.78 16.65
N ALA A 164 7.42 -10.40 16.40
CA ALA A 164 6.25 -11.23 16.63
C ALA A 164 6.04 -12.32 15.55
N GLY A 165 6.88 -12.36 14.51
CA GLY A 165 6.73 -13.30 13.40
C GLY A 165 5.54 -12.97 12.47
N ALA A 166 5.00 -11.75 12.56
CA ALA A 166 3.91 -11.29 11.72
C ALA A 166 4.46 -10.54 10.50
N PRO A 167 4.02 -10.87 9.27
CA PRO A 167 4.41 -10.12 8.07
C PRO A 167 4.04 -8.65 8.14
N THR A 168 4.82 -7.81 7.45
CA THR A 168 4.55 -6.38 7.37
C THR A 168 4.76 -5.80 5.98
N VAL A 169 4.00 -4.78 5.63
CA VAL A 169 4.02 -4.09 4.34
C VAL A 169 4.45 -2.65 4.54
N VAL A 170 5.53 -2.26 3.86
CA VAL A 170 6.06 -0.90 3.85
C VAL A 170 5.68 -0.22 2.54
N PHE A 171 4.96 0.90 2.61
CA PHE A 171 4.72 1.75 1.44
C PHE A 171 5.77 2.85 1.36
N LEU A 172 6.43 3.02 0.21
CA LEU A 172 7.49 4.02 0.01
C LEU A 172 6.93 5.32 -0.59
N PRO A 173 7.38 6.51 -0.14
CA PRO A 173 7.11 7.79 -0.80
C PRO A 173 8.14 8.10 -1.90
N SER A 174 8.81 7.08 -2.42
CA SER A 174 9.95 7.16 -3.35
C SER A 174 10.12 5.82 -4.07
N GLY A 175 11.04 5.76 -5.05
CA GLY A 175 11.48 4.52 -5.65
C GLY A 175 12.25 3.64 -4.67
N TYR A 176 12.31 2.33 -4.95
CA TYR A 176 12.95 1.37 -4.06
C TYR A 176 14.45 1.62 -3.85
N HIS A 177 15.18 2.13 -4.84
CA HIS A 177 16.61 2.46 -4.68
C HIS A 177 16.86 3.84 -4.05
N GLN A 178 15.79 4.60 -3.80
CA GLN A 178 15.82 5.90 -3.12
C GLN A 178 15.08 5.81 -1.78
N LEU A 179 15.43 4.81 -0.96
CA LEU A 179 14.77 4.58 0.32
C LEU A 179 14.86 5.80 1.22
N TYR A 180 13.70 6.25 1.67
CA TYR A 180 13.59 7.34 2.63
C TYR A 180 12.64 6.96 3.77
N PRO A 181 13.03 7.21 5.04
CA PRO A 181 14.31 7.77 5.48
C PRO A 181 15.47 6.76 5.31
N PRO A 182 16.75 7.18 5.34
CA PRO A 182 17.90 6.30 5.10
C PRO A 182 17.94 5.04 5.98
N GLY A 183 17.53 5.14 7.25
CA GLY A 183 17.47 4.00 8.18
C GLY A 183 16.46 2.90 7.79
N LEU A 184 15.59 3.16 6.82
CA LEU A 184 14.70 2.14 6.25
C LEU A 184 15.49 1.04 5.53
N LYS A 185 16.68 1.36 5.00
CA LYS A 185 17.56 0.41 4.30
C LYS A 185 17.91 -0.81 5.16
N ASP A 186 18.07 -0.61 6.47
CA ASP A 186 18.41 -1.70 7.40
C ASP A 186 17.20 -2.58 7.75
N LEU A 187 15.98 -2.03 7.64
CA LEU A 187 14.73 -2.73 7.95
C LEU A 187 14.24 -3.59 6.78
N VAL A 188 14.42 -3.11 5.54
CA VAL A 188 13.89 -3.76 4.32
C VAL A 188 14.26 -5.24 4.19
N PRO A 189 15.52 -5.68 4.40
CA PRO A 189 15.87 -7.09 4.29
C PRO A 189 15.04 -7.99 5.21
N TYR A 190 14.77 -7.54 6.45
CA TYR A 190 13.95 -8.28 7.40
C TYR A 190 12.47 -8.30 7.01
N VAL A 191 11.96 -7.19 6.45
CA VAL A 191 10.60 -7.15 5.88
C VAL A 191 10.43 -8.21 4.80
N LEU A 192 11.38 -8.29 3.87
CA LEU A 192 11.34 -9.24 2.76
C LEU A 192 11.49 -10.69 3.26
N SER A 193 12.46 -10.97 4.14
CA SER A 193 12.68 -12.32 4.67
C SER A 193 11.57 -12.79 5.61
N GLY A 194 10.86 -11.86 6.27
CA GLY A 194 9.72 -12.14 7.13
C GLY A 194 8.40 -12.40 6.39
N GLY A 195 8.44 -12.57 5.07
CA GLY A 195 7.24 -12.78 4.24
C GLY A 195 6.39 -11.51 4.06
N GLY A 196 6.98 -10.34 4.28
CA GLY A 196 6.37 -9.04 4.02
C GLY A 196 6.68 -8.50 2.64
N ALA A 197 6.38 -7.21 2.42
CA ALA A 197 6.63 -6.53 1.16
C ALA A 197 6.99 -5.06 1.32
N VAL A 198 7.69 -4.53 0.33
CA VAL A 198 7.94 -3.11 0.12
C VAL A 198 7.27 -2.70 -1.19
N ILE A 199 6.42 -1.67 -1.13
CA ILE A 199 5.56 -1.26 -2.25
C ILE A 199 5.77 0.23 -2.55
N SER A 200 5.82 0.61 -3.82
CA SER A 200 5.86 2.01 -4.27
C SER A 200 4.97 2.26 -5.48
N GLU A 201 4.42 3.45 -5.62
CA GLU A 201 3.81 3.94 -6.87
C GLU A 201 4.85 4.58 -7.81
N TYR A 202 6.10 4.72 -7.36
CA TYR A 202 7.12 5.49 -8.06
C TYR A 202 8.19 4.58 -8.67
N GLU A 203 8.71 5.01 -9.83
CA GLU A 203 9.82 4.32 -10.51
C GLU A 203 11.02 4.15 -9.57
N ASP A 204 11.78 3.10 -9.78
CA ASP A 204 12.85 2.59 -8.91
C ASP A 204 13.85 3.67 -8.40
N GLN A 205 14.20 4.65 -9.22
CA GLN A 205 15.17 5.72 -8.92
C GLN A 205 14.52 7.06 -8.51
N THR A 206 13.21 7.07 -8.27
CA THR A 206 12.48 8.31 -7.94
C THR A 206 12.82 8.78 -6.53
N GLU A 207 13.40 9.97 -6.40
CA GLU A 207 13.64 10.57 -5.09
C GLU A 207 12.35 11.00 -4.38
N MET A 208 12.38 10.98 -3.05
CA MET A 208 11.26 11.43 -2.23
C MET A 208 10.99 12.93 -2.40
N ARG A 209 9.71 13.28 -2.58
CA ARG A 209 9.22 14.66 -2.51
C ARG A 209 8.17 14.79 -1.41
N LYS A 210 8.02 15.98 -0.81
CA LYS A 210 7.06 16.20 0.30
C LYS A 210 5.63 15.76 -0.02
N HIS A 211 5.15 16.00 -1.24
CA HIS A 211 3.79 15.61 -1.63
C HIS A 211 3.63 14.10 -1.85
N PHE A 212 4.71 13.36 -2.13
CA PHE A 212 4.67 11.90 -2.27
C PHE A 212 4.34 11.21 -0.95
N PHE A 213 4.69 11.79 0.20
CA PHE A 213 4.26 11.28 1.50
C PHE A 213 2.73 11.26 1.63
N ASN A 214 2.07 12.34 1.22
CA ASN A 214 0.62 12.48 1.34
C ASN A 214 -0.11 11.54 0.36
N GLN A 215 0.42 11.38 -0.86
CA GLN A 215 -0.09 10.45 -1.86
C GLN A 215 0.10 9.00 -1.40
N ARG A 216 1.27 8.65 -0.86
CA ARG A 216 1.52 7.32 -0.32
C ARG A 216 0.58 6.98 0.84
N ASN A 217 0.27 7.92 1.72
CA ASN A 217 -0.55 7.65 2.92
C ASN A 217 -1.96 7.12 2.59
N ARG A 218 -2.57 7.49 1.45
CA ARG A 218 -3.87 6.93 1.04
C ARG A 218 -3.80 5.42 0.82
N LEU A 219 -2.65 4.88 0.43
CA LEU A 219 -2.44 3.43 0.25
C LEU A 219 -2.36 2.69 1.59
N ILE A 220 -1.74 3.32 2.59
CA ILE A 220 -1.59 2.72 3.93
C ILE A 220 -2.96 2.47 4.54
N SER A 221 -3.81 3.50 4.61
CA SER A 221 -5.18 3.37 5.11
C SER A 221 -6.02 2.43 4.22
N ALA A 222 -5.81 2.48 2.90
CA ALA A 222 -6.57 1.65 1.97
C ALA A 222 -6.21 0.16 2.05
N LEU A 223 -5.02 -0.23 2.50
CA LEU A 223 -4.68 -1.64 2.67
C LEU A 223 -5.05 -2.17 4.06
N GLY A 224 -5.06 -1.32 5.09
CA GLY A 224 -5.53 -1.70 6.43
C GLY A 224 -7.05 -1.82 6.50
N VAL A 225 -7.61 -2.70 7.33
CA VAL A 225 -9.06 -2.70 7.61
C VAL A 225 -9.44 -1.52 8.51
N ALA A 226 -8.49 -1.02 9.30
CA ALA A 226 -8.59 0.14 10.15
C ALA A 226 -7.23 0.85 10.23
N SER A 227 -7.24 2.11 10.70
CA SER A 227 -6.03 2.88 11.00
C SER A 227 -5.86 3.11 12.50
N LEU A 228 -4.80 2.54 13.08
CA LEU A 228 -4.31 2.80 14.43
C LEU A 228 -3.39 4.03 14.44
N ILE A 229 -3.82 5.06 15.14
CA ILE A 229 -3.07 6.28 15.42
C ILE A 229 -2.50 6.20 16.83
N VAL A 230 -1.18 6.05 16.96
CA VAL A 230 -0.54 5.89 18.28
C VAL A 230 -0.25 7.23 18.94
N GLU A 231 0.32 8.17 18.17
CA GLU A 231 0.63 9.51 18.66
C GLU A 231 0.60 10.49 17.49
N ALA A 232 -0.08 11.62 17.64
CA ALA A 232 -0.17 12.65 16.61
C ALA A 232 -0.38 14.03 17.22
N GLY A 233 0.51 14.97 16.89
CA GLY A 233 0.31 16.39 17.18
C GLY A 233 -0.61 17.07 16.15
N ARG A 234 -1.17 18.23 16.48
CA ARG A 234 -2.10 19.01 15.64
C ARG A 234 -1.60 19.35 14.23
N LYS A 235 -0.28 19.44 14.04
CA LYS A 235 0.35 19.75 12.75
C LYS A 235 0.99 18.52 12.09
N SER A 236 0.67 17.32 12.58
CA SER A 236 1.26 16.07 12.07
C SER A 236 0.63 15.64 10.74
N GLY A 237 1.45 15.09 9.85
CA GLY A 237 0.99 14.39 8.65
C GLY A 237 0.18 13.12 8.97
N THR A 238 0.27 12.59 10.20
CA THR A 238 -0.54 11.46 10.68
C THR A 238 -2.04 11.77 10.62
N LEU A 239 -2.44 13.02 10.89
CA LEU A 239 -3.85 13.42 10.84
C LEU A 239 -4.44 13.33 9.43
N LEU A 240 -3.60 13.49 8.40
CA LEU A 240 -4.04 13.30 7.02
C LEU A 240 -4.38 11.83 6.76
N THR A 241 -3.58 10.89 7.25
CA THR A 241 -3.87 9.45 7.13
C THR A 241 -5.17 9.09 7.84
N ALA A 242 -5.42 9.65 9.04
CA ALA A 242 -6.67 9.45 9.76
C ALA A 242 -7.88 9.92 8.93
N ARG A 243 -7.82 11.12 8.34
CA ARG A 243 -8.87 11.64 7.44
C ARG A 243 -9.06 10.76 6.21
N GLN A 244 -7.97 10.35 5.56
CA GLN A 244 -8.02 9.46 4.40
C GLN A 244 -8.66 8.10 4.75
N SER A 245 -8.42 7.58 5.96
CA SER A 245 -9.07 6.36 6.45
C SER A 245 -10.59 6.54 6.53
N LEU A 246 -11.05 7.65 7.12
CA LEU A 246 -12.48 7.95 7.24
C LEU A 246 -13.14 8.17 5.87
N GLU A 247 -12.47 8.89 4.95
CA GLU A 247 -12.93 9.08 3.56
C GLU A 247 -13.07 7.75 2.80
N GLN A 248 -12.26 6.75 3.16
CA GLN A 248 -12.32 5.39 2.61
C GLN A 248 -13.35 4.50 3.32
N GLY A 249 -14.12 5.05 4.26
CA GLY A 249 -15.11 4.32 5.05
C GLY A 249 -14.51 3.37 6.08
N LYS A 250 -13.28 3.64 6.54
CA LYS A 250 -12.54 2.76 7.46
C LYS A 250 -12.37 3.40 8.82
N PRO A 251 -12.58 2.64 9.91
CA PRO A 251 -12.50 3.19 11.25
C PRO A 251 -11.09 3.65 11.57
N VAL A 252 -11.03 4.71 12.38
CA VAL A 252 -9.80 5.24 12.96
C VAL A 252 -9.84 4.94 14.45
N TRP A 253 -8.78 4.31 14.93
CA TRP A 253 -8.59 4.01 16.35
C TRP A 253 -7.40 4.76 16.88
N VAL A 254 -7.49 5.24 18.11
CA VAL A 254 -6.51 6.17 18.68
C VAL A 254 -6.11 5.71 20.07
N VAL A 255 -4.80 5.68 20.33
CA VAL A 255 -4.28 5.50 21.68
C VAL A 255 -4.49 6.82 22.44
N PRO A 256 -5.24 6.84 23.55
CA PRO A 256 -5.48 8.06 24.30
C PRO A 256 -4.20 8.51 25.02
N GLY A 257 -4.00 9.83 25.06
CA GLY A 257 -2.87 10.47 25.72
C GLY A 257 -3.28 11.46 26.79
N HIS A 258 -2.33 11.91 27.61
CA HIS A 258 -2.61 12.89 28.64
C HIS A 258 -2.98 14.27 28.03
N PRO A 259 -4.02 14.99 28.50
CA PRO A 259 -4.44 16.28 27.94
C PRO A 259 -3.38 17.37 27.89
N SER A 260 -2.39 17.34 28.78
CA SER A 260 -1.28 18.30 28.79
C SER A 260 -0.15 17.94 27.82
N ASP A 261 -0.14 16.74 27.25
CA ASP A 261 0.88 16.34 26.28
C ASP A 261 0.60 16.99 24.92
N ARG A 262 1.55 17.83 24.48
CA ARG A 262 1.47 18.53 23.20
C ARG A 262 1.58 17.58 22.01
N GLY A 263 2.31 16.48 22.16
CA GLY A 263 2.46 15.42 21.15
C GLY A 263 1.15 14.66 20.89
N MET A 264 0.25 14.63 21.88
CA MET A 264 -1.02 13.91 21.81
C MET A 264 -2.21 14.77 21.38
N GLN A 265 -2.05 16.09 21.23
CA GLN A 265 -3.19 16.99 20.98
C GLN A 265 -3.99 16.63 19.73
N GLY A 266 -3.33 16.21 18.65
CA GLY A 266 -4.03 15.78 17.44
C GLY A 266 -4.73 14.42 17.62
N SER A 267 -4.19 13.55 18.47
CA SER A 267 -4.84 12.27 18.84
C SER A 267 -6.10 12.54 19.66
N LEU A 268 -6.04 13.48 20.60
CA LEU A 268 -7.20 13.93 21.38
C LEU A 268 -8.24 14.61 20.49
N ASP A 269 -7.83 15.44 19.53
CA ASP A 269 -8.76 16.04 18.57
C ASP A 269 -9.47 14.95 17.76
N LEU A 270 -8.77 13.89 17.31
CA LEU A 270 -9.41 12.75 16.63
C LEU A 270 -10.43 12.00 17.51
N LEU A 271 -10.14 11.83 18.80
CA LEU A 271 -11.07 11.21 19.76
C LEU A 271 -12.33 12.08 19.95
N ILE A 272 -12.17 13.40 20.00
CA ILE A 272 -13.30 14.36 20.05
C ILE A 272 -14.13 14.26 18.77
N ASP A 273 -13.48 14.09 17.63
CA ASP A 273 -14.11 13.93 16.32
C ASP A 273 -14.75 12.53 16.11
N GLY A 274 -14.73 11.67 17.14
CA GLY A 274 -15.43 10.38 17.15
C GLY A 274 -14.59 9.16 16.78
N ALA A 275 -13.25 9.28 16.75
CA ALA A 275 -12.38 8.11 16.64
C ALA A 275 -12.49 7.22 17.88
N THR A 276 -12.32 5.91 17.70
CA THR A 276 -12.47 4.95 18.81
C THR A 276 -11.23 4.93 19.70
N PRO A 277 -11.35 5.09 21.02
CA PRO A 277 -10.21 4.95 21.92
C PRO A 277 -9.78 3.48 22.06
N LEU A 278 -8.47 3.26 22.12
CA LEU A 278 -7.86 1.95 22.37
C LEU A 278 -7.05 1.97 23.65
N ARG A 279 -7.38 1.10 24.60
CA ARG A 279 -6.65 1.03 25.88
C ARG A 279 -5.51 0.02 25.81
N ASP A 280 -5.75 -1.12 25.18
CA ASP A 280 -4.87 -2.29 25.23
C ASP A 280 -4.99 -3.20 23.99
N ALA A 281 -4.36 -4.37 24.06
CA ALA A 281 -4.38 -5.38 23.01
C ALA A 281 -5.73 -6.09 22.84
N GLU A 282 -6.55 -6.13 23.89
CA GLU A 282 -7.87 -6.79 23.86
C GLU A 282 -8.86 -5.92 23.09
N ASP A 283 -8.91 -4.61 23.38
CA ASP A 283 -9.68 -3.65 22.59
C ASP A 283 -9.27 -3.74 21.10
N LEU A 284 -7.96 -3.77 20.83
CA LEU A 284 -7.44 -3.85 19.46
C LEU A 284 -7.83 -5.17 18.78
N HIS A 285 -7.79 -6.30 19.48
CA HIS A 285 -8.22 -7.60 18.95
C HIS A 285 -9.71 -7.63 18.62
N ILE A 286 -10.57 -7.17 19.54
CA ILE A 286 -12.03 -7.17 19.36
C ILE A 286 -12.42 -6.32 18.15
N LEU A 287 -11.90 -5.10 18.06
CA LEU A 287 -12.20 -4.20 16.95
C LEU A 287 -11.62 -4.70 15.62
N PHE A 288 -10.41 -5.29 15.63
CA PHE A 288 -9.85 -5.89 14.42
C PHE A 288 -10.65 -7.09 13.94
N ALA A 289 -11.13 -7.93 14.85
CA ALA A 289 -11.96 -9.08 14.51
C ALA A 289 -13.31 -8.66 13.89
N SER A 290 -13.93 -7.58 14.37
CA SER A 290 -15.19 -7.07 13.81
C SER A 290 -15.02 -6.57 12.36
N GLU A 291 -13.92 -5.86 12.08
CA GLU A 291 -13.66 -5.35 10.73
C GLU A 291 -13.23 -6.45 9.76
N LYS A 292 -12.42 -7.41 10.22
CA LYS A 292 -11.99 -8.55 9.40
C LYS A 292 -13.19 -9.38 8.94
N GLY A 293 -14.16 -9.66 9.82
CA GLY A 293 -15.35 -10.43 9.48
C GLY A 293 -16.16 -9.81 8.34
N SER A 294 -16.31 -8.48 8.37
CA SER A 294 -17.00 -7.70 7.33
C SER A 294 -16.22 -7.67 6.01
N ALA A 295 -14.89 -7.52 6.06
CA ALA A 295 -14.06 -7.47 4.85
C ALA A 295 -14.08 -8.78 4.05
N TYR A 296 -14.06 -9.95 4.72
CA TYR A 296 -14.11 -11.25 4.05
C TYR A 296 -15.49 -11.57 3.46
N GLN A 297 -16.59 -11.06 4.04
CA GLN A 297 -17.94 -11.30 3.51
C GLN A 297 -18.24 -10.49 2.23
N VAL A 298 -17.73 -9.26 2.14
CA VAL A 298 -17.93 -8.41 0.95
C VAL A 298 -17.13 -8.94 -0.25
N ASP A 299 -15.89 -9.39 -0.04
CA ASP A 299 -15.04 -9.85 -1.15
C ASP A 299 -15.51 -11.20 -1.75
N LEU A 300 -16.23 -12.04 -0.99
CA LEU A 300 -16.88 -13.26 -1.52
C LEU A 300 -18.16 -12.95 -2.32
N GLY A 301 -18.94 -11.95 -1.88
CA GLY A 301 -20.16 -11.53 -2.57
C GLY A 301 -19.86 -10.88 -3.93
N ASP A 302 -18.83 -10.04 -3.98
CA ASP A 302 -18.42 -9.33 -5.20
C ASP A 302 -17.75 -10.28 -6.21
N ALA A 303 -16.93 -11.24 -5.74
CA ALA A 303 -16.30 -12.25 -6.60
C ALA A 303 -17.32 -13.17 -7.29
N LEU A 304 -18.48 -13.43 -6.66
CA LEU A 304 -19.57 -14.21 -7.26
C LEU A 304 -20.43 -13.40 -8.25
N SER A 305 -20.40 -12.06 -8.16
CA SER A 305 -21.18 -11.18 -9.05
C SER A 305 -20.47 -10.82 -10.36
N LEU A 306 -19.14 -10.98 -10.42
CA LEU A 306 -18.32 -10.71 -11.61
C LEU A 306 -18.10 -11.96 -12.49
N GLY A 307 -18.72 -13.09 -12.13
CA GLY A 307 -18.64 -14.36 -12.85
C GLY A 307 -19.95 -14.82 -13.52
N GLY A 308 -20.94 -13.92 -13.65
CA GLY A 308 -22.24 -14.18 -14.28
C GLY A 308 -22.41 -13.47 -15.62
#